data_AF-E3S2E9-F1
#
_entry.id   AF-E3S2E9-F1
#
_cell.length_a   1.000
_cell.length_b   1.000
_cell.length_c   1.000
_cell.angle_alpha   90.00
_cell.angle_beta   90.00
_cell.angle_gamma   90.00
#
_symmetry.space_group_name_H-M   'P 1'
#
loop_
_entity.id
_entity.type
_entity.pdbx_description
1 polymer ?
#
loop_
_entity_poly.entity_id
_entity_poly.type
_entity_poly.pdbx_seq_one_letter_code
_entity_poly.pdbx_strand_id
1 'polypeptide(L)'
;MAIVGYEVDKDGRYPAKSKVQKILEWPECRTVKEVRQFIGIVVYYRQWIFCFSLKAEPLFILLRKGAKWVWGDRQTHAMKILKEAITSPPALVAIDYRGGLLILDRMAVVTQ
;
A
#
# COMPACT_ATOMS: atom_id res chain seq x y z
N MET A 1 2.03 -21.53 7.35
CA MET A 1 2.16 -21.17 8.78
C MET A 1 2.04 -19.66 8.91
N ALA A 2 1.17 -19.16 9.80
CA ALA A 2 1.01 -17.73 10.04
C ALA A 2 1.87 -17.28 11.23
N ILE A 3 2.79 -16.34 11.00
CA ILE A 3 3.63 -15.74 12.06
C ILE A 3 3.42 -14.23 12.00
N VAL A 4 2.92 -13.63 13.10
CA VAL A 4 2.77 -12.17 13.31
C VAL A 4 1.97 -11.44 12.22
N GLY A 5 0.88 -12.05 11.73
CA GLY A 5 -0.05 -11.37 10.80
C GLY A 5 0.45 -11.27 9.35
N TYR A 6 1.37 -12.15 8.96
CA TYR A 6 1.76 -12.41 7.58
C TYR A 6 1.50 -13.88 7.23
N GLU A 7 1.02 -14.12 6.02
CA GLU A 7 1.00 -15.44 5.40
C GLU A 7 2.32 -15.64 4.68
N VAL A 8 3.12 -16.61 5.09
CA VAL A 8 4.39 -16.96 4.44
C VAL A 8 4.12 -18.18 3.56
N ASP A 9 4.37 -18.03 2.27
CA ASP A 9 4.35 -19.12 1.29
C ASP A 9 5.77 -19.34 0.73
N LYS A 10 5.97 -20.43 -0.02
CA LYS A 10 7.26 -20.79 -0.63
C LYS A 10 7.81 -19.69 -1.55
N ASP A 11 6.92 -18.89 -2.14
CA ASP A 11 7.25 -17.80 -3.05
C ASP A 11 7.51 -16.45 -2.37
N GLY A 12 7.18 -16.29 -1.07
CA GLY A 12 7.43 -15.03 -0.35
C GLY A 12 6.48 -14.73 0.81
N ARG A 13 6.50 -13.47 1.25
CA ARG A 13 5.64 -12.96 2.34
C ARG A 13 4.44 -12.21 1.79
N TYR A 14 3.26 -12.60 2.24
CA TYR A 14 1.99 -11.97 1.93
C TYR A 14 1.38 -11.34 3.19
N PRO A 15 0.71 -10.18 3.05
CA PRO A 15 -0.09 -9.64 4.14
C PRO A 15 -1.23 -10.60 4.50
N ALA A 16 -1.49 -10.83 5.79
CA ALA A 16 -2.60 -11.69 6.18
C ALA A 16 -3.93 -11.16 5.62
N LYS A 17 -4.67 -12.03 4.93
CA LYS A 17 -5.92 -11.66 4.23
C LYS A 17 -6.94 -10.98 5.15
N SER A 18 -6.98 -11.38 6.42
CA SER A 18 -7.85 -10.78 7.44
C SER A 18 -7.53 -9.31 7.75
N LYS A 19 -6.24 -8.91 7.68
CA LYS A 19 -5.85 -7.50 7.83
C LYS A 19 -6.13 -6.70 6.57
N VAL A 20 -5.92 -7.31 5.39
CA VAL A 20 -6.24 -6.69 4.09
C VAL A 20 -7.73 -6.44 3.94
N GLN A 21 -8.58 -7.40 4.30
CA GLN A 21 -10.04 -7.24 4.27
C GLN A 21 -10.52 -6.06 5.12
N LYS A 22 -9.97 -5.86 6.32
CA LYS A 22 -10.30 -4.69 7.15
C LYS A 22 -9.94 -3.35 6.48
N ILE A 23 -8.91 -3.32 5.65
CA ILE A 23 -8.51 -2.12 4.88
C ILE A 23 -9.44 -1.93 3.68
N LEU A 24 -9.89 -3.01 3.05
CA LEU A 24 -10.86 -2.99 1.96
C LEU A 24 -12.22 -2.46 2.41
N GLU A 25 -12.70 -2.97 3.55
CA GLU A 25 -13.97 -2.59 4.18
C GLU A 25 -13.93 -1.20 4.85
N TRP A 26 -12.77 -0.54 4.87
CA TRP A 26 -12.62 0.76 5.52
C TRP A 26 -13.55 1.81 4.89
N PRO A 27 -14.43 2.50 5.64
CA PRO A 27 -15.35 3.48 5.07
C PRO A 27 -14.62 4.70 4.52
N GLU A 28 -15.27 5.48 3.66
CA GLU A 28 -14.70 6.73 3.16
C GLU A 28 -14.31 7.66 4.32
N CYS A 29 -13.06 8.13 4.32
CA CYS A 29 -12.57 8.98 5.38
C CYS A 29 -13.20 10.37 5.27
N ARG A 30 -13.93 10.80 6.30
CA ARG A 30 -14.59 12.11 6.36
C ARG A 30 -13.78 13.13 7.15
N THR A 31 -12.76 12.68 7.87
CA THR A 31 -11.92 13.52 8.73
C THR A 31 -10.42 13.34 8.46
N VAL A 32 -9.63 14.39 8.65
CA VAL A 32 -8.14 14.36 8.57
C VAL A 32 -7.54 13.28 9.47
N LYS A 33 -8.12 13.05 10.65
CA LYS A 33 -7.67 11.99 11.58
C LYS A 33 -7.82 10.59 10.97
N GLU A 34 -8.95 10.32 10.33
CA GLU A 34 -9.23 9.03 9.68
C GLU A 34 -8.31 8.81 8.47
N VAL A 35 -8.07 9.85 7.67
CA VAL A 35 -7.10 9.80 6.56
C VAL A 35 -5.71 9.49 7.08
N ARG A 36 -5.29 10.11 8.18
CA ARG A 36 -3.99 9.83 8.80
C ARG A 36 -3.89 8.38 9.27
N GLN A 37 -4.94 7.85 9.90
CA GLN A 37 -5.00 6.45 10.33
C GLN A 37 -4.93 5.49 9.14
N PHE A 38 -5.73 5.75 8.09
CA PHE A 38 -5.72 4.97 6.86
C PHE A 38 -4.34 4.97 6.21
N ILE A 39 -3.75 6.14 5.97
CA ILE A 39 -2.40 6.24 5.38
C ILE A 39 -1.36 5.53 6.27
N GLY A 40 -1.44 5.67 7.59
CA GLY A 40 -0.51 4.99 8.50
C GLY A 40 -0.51 3.47 8.30
N ILE A 41 -1.70 2.87 8.13
CA ILE A 41 -1.84 1.44 7.85
C ILE A 41 -1.37 1.12 6.42
N VAL A 42 -1.76 1.90 5.42
CA VAL A 42 -1.37 1.66 4.03
C VAL A 42 0.14 1.77 3.82
N VAL A 43 0.81 2.69 4.53
CA VAL A 43 2.28 2.85 4.52
C VAL A 43 2.99 1.58 5.01
N TYR A 44 2.40 0.83 5.93
CA TYR A 44 2.92 -0.46 6.35
C TYR A 44 2.93 -1.48 5.20
N TYR A 45 1.94 -1.41 4.31
CA TYR A 45 1.83 -2.27 3.12
C TYR A 45 2.40 -1.64 1.84
N ARG A 46 3.10 -0.49 1.94
CA ARG A 46 3.63 0.22 0.76
C ARG A 46 4.59 -0.62 -0.09
N GLN A 47 5.24 -1.61 0.53
CA GLN A 47 6.22 -2.49 -0.12
C GLN A 47 5.59 -3.35 -1.24
N TRP A 48 4.27 -3.55 -1.19
CA TRP A 48 3.51 -4.28 -2.19
C TRP A 48 2.77 -3.35 -3.17
N ILE A 49 2.82 -2.03 -2.98
CA ILE A 49 2.07 -1.06 -3.78
C ILE A 49 3.03 -0.33 -4.72
N PHE A 50 2.91 -0.62 -6.02
CA PHE A 50 3.67 0.09 -7.04
C PHE A 50 3.24 1.56 -7.15
N CYS A 51 4.22 2.48 -7.23
CA CYS A 51 4.03 3.93 -7.27
C CYS A 51 3.12 4.48 -6.16
N PHE A 52 3.25 3.97 -4.92
CA PHE A 52 2.45 4.39 -3.77
C PHE A 52 2.38 5.92 -3.61
N SER A 53 3.51 6.62 -3.70
CA SER A 53 3.60 8.07 -3.48
C SER A 53 2.71 8.87 -4.43
N LEU A 54 2.66 8.49 -5.72
CA LEU A 54 1.81 9.15 -6.72
C LEU A 54 0.33 8.89 -6.45
N LYS A 55 -0.02 7.64 -6.09
CA LYS A 55 -1.40 7.24 -5.81
C LYS A 55 -1.93 7.86 -4.52
N ALA A 56 -1.08 8.02 -3.51
CA ALA A 56 -1.43 8.58 -2.21
C ALA A 56 -1.31 10.11 -2.14
N GLU A 57 -0.70 10.76 -3.14
CA GLU A 57 -0.57 12.22 -3.23
C GLU A 57 -1.86 12.99 -2.88
N PRO A 58 -3.02 12.71 -3.50
CA PRO A 58 -4.26 13.44 -3.19
C PRO A 58 -4.71 13.27 -1.72
N LEU A 59 -4.35 12.18 -1.06
CA LEU A 59 -4.60 11.98 0.37
C LEU A 59 -3.56 12.70 1.24
N PHE A 60 -2.30 12.78 0.80
CA PHE A 60 -1.26 13.56 1.49
C PHE A 60 -1.51 15.07 1.44
N ILE A 61 -2.11 15.59 0.37
CA ILE A 61 -2.50 16.99 0.26
C ILE A 61 -3.50 17.36 1.38
N LEU A 62 -4.44 16.47 1.71
CA LEU A 62 -5.40 16.66 2.81
C LEU A 62 -4.75 16.69 4.20
N LEU A 63 -3.55 16.12 4.35
CA LEU A 63 -2.81 16.08 5.60
C LEU A 63 -1.87 17.28 5.79
N ARG A 64 -1.68 18.11 4.76
CA ARG A 64 -0.81 19.29 4.85
C ARG A 64 -1.43 20.34 5.78
N LYS A 65 -0.59 20.96 6.60
CA LYS A 65 -0.99 22.03 7.53
C LYS A 65 -1.50 23.24 6.71
N GLY A 66 -2.74 23.65 6.94
CA GLY A 66 -3.38 24.77 6.24
C GLY A 66 -4.08 24.40 4.92
N ALA A 67 -4.11 23.12 4.53
CA ALA A 67 -4.89 22.68 3.38
C ALA A 67 -6.40 22.76 3.68
N LYS A 68 -7.19 23.25 2.72
CA LYS A 68 -8.64 23.16 2.78
C LYS A 68 -9.04 21.69 2.65
N TRP A 69 -9.86 21.21 3.58
CA TRP A 69 -10.42 19.87 3.49
C TRP A 69 -11.41 19.81 2.33
N VAL A 70 -11.03 19.13 1.25
CA VAL A 70 -11.87 18.91 0.08
C VAL A 70 -11.81 17.44 -0.27
N TRP A 71 -12.85 16.71 0.12
CA TRP A 71 -13.03 15.32 -0.29
C TRP A 71 -13.89 15.30 -1.55
N GLY A 72 -13.32 14.86 -2.67
CA GLY A 72 -14.03 14.70 -3.93
C GLY A 72 -13.58 13.45 -4.67
N ASP A 73 -13.90 13.38 -5.96
CA ASP A 73 -13.66 12.16 -6.76
C ASP A 73 -12.20 11.73 -6.78
N ARG A 74 -11.25 12.69 -6.77
CA ARG A 74 -9.81 12.37 -6.77
C ARG A 74 -9.37 11.62 -5.52
N GLN A 75 -9.90 11.99 -4.36
CA GLN A 75 -9.56 11.39 -3.06
C GLN A 75 -10.23 10.01 -2.92
N THR A 76 -11.50 9.89 -3.30
CA THR A 76 -12.20 8.62 -3.35
C THR A 76 -11.53 7.65 -4.32
N HIS A 77 -11.14 8.13 -5.52
CA HIS A 77 -10.44 7.33 -6.50
C HIS A 77 -9.06 6.87 -6.00
N ALA A 78 -8.29 7.76 -5.38
CA ALA A 78 -7.01 7.41 -4.76
C ALA A 78 -7.15 6.36 -3.66
N MET A 79 -8.14 6.51 -2.78
CA MET A 79 -8.43 5.53 -1.75
C MET A 79 -8.79 4.16 -2.35
N LYS A 80 -9.60 4.14 -3.41
CA LYS A 80 -9.96 2.92 -4.15
C LYS A 80 -8.74 2.25 -4.79
N ILE A 81 -7.90 3.01 -5.50
CA ILE A 81 -6.66 2.48 -6.11
C ILE A 81 -5.75 1.87 -5.04
N LEU A 82 -5.60 2.52 -3.88
CA LEU A 82 -4.77 2.00 -2.79
C LEU A 82 -5.32 0.69 -2.22
N LYS A 83 -6.64 0.60 -2.05
CA LYS A 83 -7.30 -0.65 -1.63
C LYS A 83 -7.08 -1.79 -2.64
N GLU A 84 -7.29 -1.51 -3.92
CA GLU A 84 -7.07 -2.49 -5.00
C GLU A 84 -5.60 -2.94 -5.05
N ALA A 85 -4.66 -2.02 -4.89
CA ALA A 85 -3.23 -2.34 -4.89
C ALA A 85 -2.80 -3.24 -3.73
N ILE A 86 -3.42 -3.10 -2.54
CA ILE A 86 -3.16 -3.99 -1.40
C ILE A 86 -3.76 -5.39 -1.62
N THR A 87 -4.82 -5.50 -2.43
CA THR A 87 -5.51 -6.77 -2.72
C THR A 87 -4.78 -7.62 -3.75
N SER A 88 -4.01 -6.98 -4.64
CA SER A 88 -3.18 -7.66 -5.65
C SER A 88 -1.68 -7.46 -5.38
N PRO A 89 -1.14 -7.86 -4.22
CA PRO A 89 0.27 -7.67 -3.91
C PRO A 89 1.13 -8.62 -4.77
N PRO A 90 2.14 -8.12 -5.52
CA PRO A 90 3.19 -9.00 -6.03
C PRO A 90 3.96 -9.59 -4.85
N ALA A 91 4.23 -10.89 -4.85
CA ALA A 91 4.95 -11.55 -3.77
C ALA A 91 6.25 -10.80 -3.42
N LEU A 92 6.42 -10.39 -2.15
CA LEU A 92 7.72 -9.89 -1.68
C LEU A 92 8.64 -11.09 -1.55
N VAL A 93 9.47 -11.28 -2.58
CA VAL A 93 10.56 -12.27 -2.59
C VAL A 93 11.65 -11.79 -1.64
N ALA A 94 12.16 -12.70 -0.80
CA ALA A 94 13.29 -12.39 0.08
C ALA A 94 14.51 -11.95 -0.74
N ILE A 95 15.23 -10.93 -0.27
CA ILE A 95 16.47 -10.48 -0.89
C ILE A 95 17.47 -11.64 -0.79
N ASP A 96 17.96 -12.13 -1.94
CA ASP A 96 19.02 -13.12 -1.97
C ASP A 96 20.36 -12.42 -1.71
N TYR A 97 20.95 -12.69 -0.55
CA TYR A 97 22.23 -12.09 -0.14
C TYR A 97 23.46 -12.81 -0.71
N ARG A 98 23.29 -13.86 -1.55
CA ARG A 98 24.40 -14.65 -2.11
C ARG A 98 24.95 -14.13 -3.43
N GLY A 99 24.20 -13.27 -4.14
CA GLY A 99 24.67 -12.55 -5.31
C GLY A 99 24.72 -11.05 -5.00
N GLY A 100 25.86 -10.40 -5.19
CA GLY A 100 26.09 -8.99 -4.89
C GLY A 100 25.32 -8.00 -5.75
N LEU A 101 24.01 -8.15 -5.89
CA LEU A 101 23.13 -7.26 -6.62
C LEU A 101 21.99 -6.81 -5.70
N LEU A 102 22.18 -5.64 -5.10
CA LEU A 102 21.13 -4.92 -4.37
C LEU A 102 20.12 -4.39 -5.39
N ILE A 103 19.05 -5.15 -5.64
CA ILE A 103 17.95 -4.71 -6.49
C ILE A 103 17.11 -3.71 -5.69
N LEU A 104 17.50 -2.44 -5.77
CA LEU A 104 16.59 -1.31 -5.55
C LEU A 104 15.72 -1.19 -6.79
N ASP A 105 14.41 -1.19 -6.57
CA ASP A 105 13.36 -1.01 -7.56
C ASP A 105 13.23 -2.15 -8.59
N ARG A 106 12.24 -3.03 -8.38
CA ARG A 106 11.70 -3.88 -9.45
C ARG A 106 10.93 -3.01 -10.44
N MET A 107 11.66 -2.27 -11.27
CA MET A 107 11.17 -1.75 -12.53
C MET A 107 12.06 -2.27 -13.66
N ALA A 108 11.42 -2.78 -14.71
CA ALA A 108 11.99 -3.24 -15.97
C ALA A 108 12.70 -4.60 -15.94
N VAL A 109 11.92 -5.69 -15.95
CA VAL A 109 12.13 -6.73 -16.98
C VAL A 109 10.78 -7.32 -17.39
N VAL A 110 10.07 -6.57 -18.24
CA VAL A 110 9.12 -7.12 -19.21
C VAL A 110 9.46 -6.41 -20.51
N THR A 111 9.45 -7.18 -21.62
CA THR A 111 9.89 -6.88 -22.99
C THR A 111 11.42 -6.93 -23.13
N GLN A 112 12.03 -7.84 -23.88
CA GLN A 112 11.60 -8.55 -25.10
C GLN A 112 12.28 -9.92 -25.19
#